data_AF-A0A0E0A4P0-F1
#
_entry.id   AF-A0A0E0A4P0-F1
#
_cell.length_a   1.000
_cell.length_b   1.000
_cell.length_c   1.000
_cell.angle_alpha   90.00
_cell.angle_beta   90.00
_cell.angle_gamma   90.00
#
_symmetry.space_group_name_H-M   'P 1'
#
loop_
_entity.id
_entity.type
_entity.pdbx_description
1 polymer ?
#
loop_
_entity_poly.entity_id
_entity_poly.type
_entity_poly.pdbx_seq_one_letter_code
_entity_poly.pdbx_strand_id
1 'polypeptide(L)'
;MVFVWLTAFFLVVALIVLVIYQLMCLADLEFDYINPFDSSSRINKVVIPEFVLQAALSVLFLLSGHWAMFLLSAPMVYYNYTLYQRRQHLVDVTEIFNHLGREKKRRLFKIVGLIILLFLSLFWSSGEARQVKNIVPQKYCWLVELFFLRFIVKLLLLSHVTCKLGATGHQFSWGQRD
;
A
#
# COMPACT_ATOMS: atom_id res chain seq x y z
N MET A 1 -10.80 14.13 -19.38
CA MET A 1 -10.38 14.19 -17.97
C MET A 1 -11.12 13.20 -17.06
N VAL A 2 -12.46 13.11 -17.08
CA VAL A 2 -13.23 12.22 -16.17
C VAL A 2 -12.88 10.73 -16.33
N PHE A 3 -12.55 10.28 -17.54
CA PHE A 3 -12.16 8.88 -17.80
C PHE A 3 -10.95 8.43 -16.98
N VAL A 4 -9.95 9.28 -16.79
CA VAL A 4 -8.75 8.95 -15.99
C VAL A 4 -9.14 8.69 -14.53
N TRP A 5 -9.99 9.55 -13.96
CA TRP A 5 -10.46 9.40 -12.58
C TRP A 5 -11.30 8.14 -12.39
N LEU A 6 -12.18 7.82 -13.35
CA LEU A 6 -12.94 6.58 -13.35
C LEU A 6 -12.01 5.36 -13.43
N THR A 7 -11.05 5.36 -14.37
CA THR A 7 -10.07 4.26 -14.50
C THR A 7 -9.22 4.11 -13.24
N ALA A 8 -8.75 5.21 -12.64
CA ALA A 8 -8.01 5.18 -11.38
C ALA A 8 -8.85 4.60 -10.24
N PHE A 9 -10.13 4.98 -10.13
CA PHE A 9 -11.06 4.43 -9.15
C PHE A 9 -11.18 2.90 -9.28
N PHE A 10 -11.45 2.39 -10.49
CA PHE A 10 -11.54 0.94 -10.72
C PHE A 10 -10.23 0.22 -10.42
N LEU A 11 -9.08 0.81 -10.78
CA LEU A 11 -7.76 0.24 -10.48
C LEU A 11 -7.48 0.16 -8.98
N VAL A 12 -7.83 1.19 -8.22
CA VAL A 12 -7.65 1.20 -6.75
C VAL A 12 -8.54 0.16 -6.08
N VAL A 13 -9.80 0.05 -6.51
CA VAL A 13 -10.72 -0.99 -6.01
C VAL A 13 -10.16 -2.39 -6.32
N ALA A 14 -9.70 -2.62 -7.54
CA ALA A 14 -9.08 -3.90 -7.93
C ALA A 14 -7.84 -4.22 -7.06
N LEU A 15 -6.96 -3.24 -6.82
CA LEU A 15 -5.80 -3.39 -5.93
C LEU A 15 -6.21 -3.74 -4.49
N ILE A 16 -7.24 -3.08 -3.95
CA ILE A 16 -7.74 -3.39 -2.60
C ILE A 16 -8.22 -4.84 -2.53
N VAL A 17 -9.00 -5.31 -3.51
CA VAL A 17 -9.49 -6.70 -3.55
C VAL A 17 -8.33 -7.70 -3.61
N LEU A 18 -7.31 -7.45 -4.44
CA LEU A 18 -6.14 -8.33 -4.54
C LEU A 18 -5.34 -8.39 -3.23
N VAL A 19 -5.14 -7.25 -2.55
CA VAL A 19 -4.41 -7.22 -1.27
C VAL A 19 -5.24 -7.88 -0.16
N ILE A 20 -6.56 -7.70 -0.14
CA ILE A 20 -7.46 -8.40 0.79
C ILE A 20 -7.43 -9.91 0.55
N TYR A 21 -7.44 -10.36 -0.71
CA TYR A 21 -7.34 -11.79 -1.04
C TYR A 21 -6.04 -12.41 -0.51
N GLN A 22 -4.92 -11.72 -0.66
CA GLN A 22 -3.64 -12.16 -0.09
C GLN A 22 -3.68 -12.21 1.44
N LEU A 23 -4.33 -11.25 2.09
CA LEU A 23 -4.52 -11.21 3.55
C LEU A 23 -5.40 -12.35 4.04
N MET A 24 -6.45 -12.71 3.29
CA MET A 24 -7.30 -13.87 3.57
C MET A 24 -6.49 -15.17 3.47
N CYS A 25 -5.73 -15.36 2.38
CA CYS A 25 -4.84 -16.53 2.27
C CYS A 25 -3.81 -16.62 3.39
N LEU A 26 -3.33 -15.48 3.90
CA LEU A 26 -2.40 -15.43 5.04
C LEU A 26 -3.10 -15.72 6.37
N ALA A 27 -4.35 -15.28 6.54
CA ALA A 27 -5.17 -15.57 7.72
C ALA A 27 -5.57 -17.06 7.76
N ASP A 28 -5.96 -17.65 6.63
CA ASP A 28 -6.27 -19.09 6.53
C ASP A 28 -5.05 -19.96 6.92
N LEU A 29 -3.83 -19.44 6.66
CA LEU A 29 -2.57 -20.06 7.09
C LEU A 29 -2.36 -19.98 8.61
N GLU A 30 -2.78 -18.87 9.24
CA GLU A 30 -2.64 -18.61 10.69
C GLU A 30 -3.55 -19.51 11.52
N PHE A 31 -4.71 -19.89 10.97
CA PHE A 31 -5.71 -20.74 11.62
C PHE A 31 -5.53 -22.24 11.33
N ASP A 32 -4.38 -22.66 10.77
CA ASP A 32 -4.03 -24.06 10.45
C ASP A 32 -5.04 -24.80 9.54
N TYR A 33 -5.85 -24.06 8.78
CA TYR A 33 -6.99 -24.64 8.06
C TYR A 33 -6.62 -25.17 6.66
N ILE A 34 -5.46 -24.79 6.10
CA ILE A 34 -5.08 -25.09 4.72
C ILE A 34 -3.59 -25.40 4.58
N ASN A 35 -3.26 -26.25 3.59
CA ASN A 35 -1.87 -26.60 3.30
C ASN A 35 -1.06 -25.35 2.91
N PRO A 36 0.08 -25.08 3.58
CA PRO A 36 0.85 -23.88 3.33
C PRO A 36 1.53 -23.84 1.94
N PHE A 37 1.69 -25.00 1.28
CA PHE A 37 2.13 -25.08 -0.12
C PHE A 37 1.07 -24.55 -1.11
N ASP A 38 -0.21 -24.78 -0.85
CA ASP A 38 -1.28 -24.30 -1.73
C ASP A 38 -1.49 -22.79 -1.60
N SER A 39 -1.43 -22.27 -0.37
CA SER A 39 -1.59 -20.83 -0.10
C SER A 39 -0.42 -20.00 -0.67
N SER A 40 0.83 -20.47 -0.54
CA SER A 40 2.00 -19.79 -1.10
C SER A 40 1.94 -19.70 -2.64
N SER A 41 1.53 -20.79 -3.31
CA SER A 41 1.32 -20.81 -4.77
C SER A 41 0.25 -19.81 -5.22
N ARG A 42 -0.88 -19.72 -4.49
CA ARG A 42 -1.95 -18.75 -4.76
C ARG A 42 -1.47 -17.31 -4.57
N ILE A 43 -0.75 -17.02 -3.49
CA ILE A 43 -0.22 -15.68 -3.22
C ILE A 43 0.76 -15.27 -4.33
N ASN A 44 1.63 -16.17 -4.78
CA ASN A 44 2.59 -15.88 -5.84
C ASN A 44 1.92 -15.56 -7.19
N LYS A 45 0.81 -16.23 -7.52
CA LYS A 45 0.05 -15.89 -8.73
C LYS A 45 -0.61 -14.51 -8.66
N VAL A 46 -0.95 -14.06 -7.45
CA VAL A 46 -1.65 -12.78 -7.21
C VAL A 46 -0.68 -11.62 -6.97
N VAL A 47 0.58 -11.87 -6.58
CA VAL A 47 1.57 -10.80 -6.33
C VAL A 47 2.00 -10.08 -7.61
N ILE A 48 2.13 -10.80 -8.72
CA ILE A 48 2.51 -10.23 -10.01
C ILE A 48 1.44 -9.24 -10.52
N PRO A 49 0.13 -9.59 -10.60
CA PRO A 49 -0.88 -8.64 -11.03
C PRO A 49 -1.02 -7.45 -10.08
N GLU A 50 -0.81 -7.61 -8.76
CA GLU A 50 -0.75 -6.48 -7.81
C GLU A 50 0.34 -5.48 -8.22
N PHE A 51 1.57 -5.94 -8.47
CA PHE A 51 2.68 -5.05 -8.84
C PHE A 51 2.44 -4.32 -10.15
N VAL A 52 1.90 -5.03 -11.15
CA VAL A 52 1.58 -4.44 -12.46
C VAL A 52 0.49 -3.37 -12.32
N LEU A 53 -0.59 -3.65 -11.59
CA LEU A 53 -1.67 -2.69 -11.38
C LEU A 53 -1.21 -1.48 -10.57
N GLN A 54 -0.36 -1.68 -9.56
CA GLN A 54 0.21 -0.60 -8.76
C GLN A 54 1.11 0.32 -9.61
N ALA A 55 1.94 -0.28 -10.48
CA ALA A 55 2.79 0.47 -11.41
C ALA A 55 1.93 1.23 -12.44
N ALA A 56 0.92 0.58 -13.02
CA ALA A 56 0.00 1.20 -13.97
C ALA A 56 -0.74 2.39 -13.34
N LEU A 57 -1.22 2.26 -12.10
CA LEU A 57 -1.83 3.36 -11.35
C LEU A 57 -0.87 4.54 -11.17
N SER A 58 0.40 4.27 -10.82
CA SER A 58 1.39 5.33 -10.66
C SER A 58 1.70 6.06 -11.98
N VAL A 59 1.81 5.33 -13.09
CA VAL A 59 2.02 5.92 -14.43
C VAL A 59 0.81 6.75 -14.86
N LEU A 60 -0.41 6.29 -14.58
CA LEU A 60 -1.63 7.06 -14.87
C LEU A 60 -1.66 8.40 -14.13
N PHE A 61 -1.22 8.44 -12.87
CA PHE A 61 -1.12 9.71 -12.13
C PHE A 61 0.00 10.62 -12.66
N LEU A 62 1.12 10.04 -13.10
CA LEU A 62 2.20 10.79 -13.73
C LEU A 62 1.75 11.46 -15.03
N LEU A 63 1.05 10.72 -15.89
CA LEU A 63 0.49 11.23 -17.16
C LEU A 63 -0.59 12.29 -16.94
N SER A 64 -1.30 12.23 -15.81
CA SER A 64 -2.35 13.20 -15.46
C SER A 64 -1.79 14.52 -14.91
N GLY A 65 -0.50 14.58 -14.58
CA GLY A 65 0.16 15.76 -14.02
C GLY A 65 -0.11 15.96 -12.52
N HIS A 66 -0.63 14.95 -11.82
CA HIS A 66 -0.91 14.98 -10.37
C HIS A 66 0.27 14.45 -9.57
N TRP A 67 1.30 15.30 -9.44
CA TRP A 67 2.60 14.96 -8.84
C TRP A 67 2.52 14.44 -7.40
N ALA A 68 1.51 14.82 -6.63
CA ALA A 68 1.39 14.41 -5.22
C ALA A 68 0.80 13.03 -5.02
N MET A 69 -0.22 12.68 -5.81
CA MET A 69 -0.75 11.32 -5.84
C MET A 69 0.33 10.36 -6.35
N PHE A 70 1.13 10.82 -7.32
CA PHE A 70 2.33 10.10 -7.76
C PHE A 70 3.33 9.93 -6.62
N LEU A 71 3.69 10.99 -5.88
CA LEU A 71 4.61 10.92 -4.74
C LEU A 71 4.12 10.01 -3.60
N LEU A 72 2.81 9.87 -3.40
CA LEU A 72 2.23 8.90 -2.45
C LEU A 72 2.36 7.46 -2.96
N SER A 73 2.16 7.25 -4.27
CA SER A 73 2.28 5.92 -4.91
C SER A 73 3.74 5.47 -5.13
N ALA A 74 4.67 6.41 -5.30
CA ALA A 74 6.08 6.20 -5.59
C ALA A 74 6.81 5.34 -4.54
N PRO A 75 6.70 5.59 -3.21
CA PRO A 75 7.36 4.74 -2.22
C PRO A 75 6.81 3.31 -2.21
N MET A 76 5.53 3.11 -2.53
CA MET A 76 4.95 1.77 -2.65
C MET A 76 5.50 1.03 -3.87
N VAL A 77 5.55 1.68 -5.03
CA VAL A 77 6.10 1.11 -6.27
C VAL A 77 7.59 0.84 -6.13
N TYR A 78 8.36 1.77 -5.55
CA TYR A 78 9.79 1.60 -5.31
C TYR A 78 10.08 0.41 -4.39
N TYR A 79 9.28 0.25 -3.32
CA TYR A 79 9.41 -0.88 -2.43
C TYR A 79 9.12 -2.21 -3.15
N ASN A 80 8.03 -2.27 -3.93
CA ASN A 80 7.67 -3.44 -4.72
C ASN A 80 8.76 -3.78 -5.76
N TYR A 81 9.32 -2.76 -6.42
CA TYR A 81 10.41 -2.91 -7.39
C TYR A 81 11.70 -3.45 -6.74
N THR A 82 12.06 -2.93 -5.56
CA THR A 82 13.22 -3.41 -4.80
C THR A 82 13.04 -4.87 -4.39
N LEU A 83 11.83 -5.28 -4.03
CA LEU A 83 11.50 -6.66 -3.70
C LEU A 83 11.59 -7.59 -4.93
N TYR A 84 11.14 -7.09 -6.08
CA TYR A 84 11.25 -7.79 -7.36
C TYR A 84 12.71 -8.04 -7.75
N GLN A 85 13.56 -7.00 -7.64
CA GLN A 85 15.00 -7.09 -7.90
C GLN A 85 15.71 -8.11 -7.00
N ARG A 86 15.31 -8.21 -5.73
CA ARG A 86 15.87 -9.18 -4.78
C ARG A 86 15.36 -10.61 -4.96
N ARG A 87 14.50 -10.88 -5.96
CA ARG A 87 13.81 -12.17 -6.19
C ARG A 87 12.97 -12.69 -5.01
N GLN A 88 12.83 -11.91 -3.94
CA GLN A 88 12.01 -12.21 -2.75
C GLN A 88 10.51 -11.94 -2.98
N HIS A 89 10.04 -12.03 -4.24
CA HIS A 89 8.61 -11.94 -4.55
C HIS A 89 7.90 -13.27 -4.30
N LEU A 90 8.65 -14.38 -4.31
CA LEU A 90 8.18 -15.71 -3.98
C LEU A 90 8.05 -15.83 -2.47
N VAL A 91 6.84 -16.16 -2.02
CA VAL A 91 6.58 -16.46 -0.61
C VAL A 91 7.10 -17.87 -0.34
N ASP A 92 8.23 -17.98 0.35
CA ASP A 92 8.76 -19.26 0.82
C ASP A 92 8.04 -19.70 2.09
N VAL A 93 7.56 -20.95 2.04
CA VAL A 93 6.64 -21.53 3.03
C VAL A 93 7.27 -21.63 4.43
N THR A 94 8.59 -21.82 4.49
CA THR A 94 9.35 -21.96 5.74
C THR A 94 9.65 -20.63 6.42
N GLU A 95 9.80 -19.53 5.67
CA GLU A 95 10.08 -18.20 6.21
C GLU A 95 8.81 -17.41 6.56
N ILE A 96 7.69 -17.72 5.90
CA ILE A 96 6.43 -16.97 6.07
C ILE A 96 5.90 -17.03 7.51
N PHE A 97 6.01 -18.18 8.17
CA PHE A 97 5.53 -18.37 9.55
C PHE A 97 6.36 -17.57 10.56
N ASN A 98 7.66 -17.46 10.36
CA ASN A 98 8.55 -16.68 11.24
C ASN A 98 8.34 -15.15 11.10
N HIS A 99 7.77 -14.71 9.98
CA HIS A 99 7.56 -13.29 9.67
C HIS A 99 6.10 -12.88 9.48
N LEU A 100 5.15 -13.77 9.78
CA LEU A 100 3.74 -13.65 9.45
C LEU A 100 3.10 -12.36 10.00
N GLY A 101 3.36 -12.03 11.27
CA GLY A 101 2.85 -10.82 11.90
C GLY A 101 3.38 -9.53 11.26
N ARG A 102 4.65 -9.54 10.82
CA ARG A 102 5.27 -8.40 10.14
C ARG A 102 4.72 -8.22 8.73
N GLU A 103 4.51 -9.32 8.00
CA GLU A 103 3.89 -9.30 6.67
C GLU A 103 2.45 -8.82 6.70
N LYS A 104 1.64 -9.32 7.65
CA LYS A 104 0.25 -8.90 7.86
C LYS A 104 0.16 -7.40 8.11
N LYS A 105 1.00 -6.87 9.01
CA LYS A 105 1.05 -5.43 9.30
C LYS A 105 1.47 -4.59 8.09
N ARG A 106 2.41 -5.09 7.27
CA ARG A 106 2.85 -4.46 6.02
C ARG A 106 1.71 -4.38 5.00
N ARG A 107 0.98 -5.48 4.78
CA ARG A 107 -0.16 -5.54 3.85
C ARG A 107 -1.33 -4.67 4.34
N LEU A 108 -1.58 -4.63 5.64
CA LEU A 108 -2.57 -3.72 6.24
C LEU A 108 -2.20 -2.25 6.01
N PHE A 109 -0.93 -1.87 6.19
CA PHE A 109 -0.49 -0.51 5.92
C PHE A 109 -0.66 -0.13 4.44
N LYS A 110 -0.40 -1.08 3.50
CA LYS A 110 -0.72 -0.87 2.08
C LYS A 110 -2.21 -0.61 1.86
N ILE A 111 -3.10 -1.40 2.47
CA ILE A 111 -4.57 -1.19 2.37
C ILE A 111 -4.97 0.19 2.89
N VAL A 112 -4.46 0.61 4.05
CA VAL A 112 -4.75 1.95 4.59
C VAL A 112 -4.32 3.04 3.60
N GLY A 113 -3.13 2.90 3.00
CA GLY A 113 -2.67 3.83 1.96
C GLY A 113 -3.56 3.82 0.71
N LEU A 114 -4.02 2.65 0.24
CA LEU A 114 -4.94 2.53 -0.89
C LEU A 114 -6.32 3.12 -0.61
N ILE A 115 -6.86 2.93 0.60
CA ILE A 115 -8.13 3.51 1.04
C ILE A 115 -8.04 5.04 1.06
N ILE A 116 -6.95 5.59 1.62
CA ILE A 116 -6.70 7.04 1.60
C ILE A 116 -6.66 7.55 0.16
N LEU A 117 -5.97 6.84 -0.73
CA LEU A 117 -5.87 7.19 -2.14
C LEU A 117 -7.22 7.09 -2.86
N LEU A 118 -8.07 6.13 -2.50
CA LEU A 118 -9.45 6.01 -2.98
C LEU A 118 -10.28 7.24 -2.58
N PHE A 119 -10.25 7.64 -1.31
CA PHE A 119 -10.97 8.83 -0.83
C PHE A 119 -10.49 10.10 -1.51
N LEU A 120 -9.18 10.28 -1.69
CA LEU A 120 -8.61 11.40 -2.43
C LEU A 120 -9.09 11.44 -3.89
N SER A 121 -9.14 10.29 -4.55
CA SER A 121 -9.59 10.20 -5.94
C SER A 121 -11.05 10.62 -6.12
N LEU A 122 -11.92 10.22 -5.18
CA LEU A 122 -13.34 10.60 -5.16
C LEU A 122 -13.53 12.08 -4.82
N PHE A 123 -12.78 12.60 -3.85
CA PHE A 123 -12.83 14.01 -3.46
C PHE A 123 -12.44 14.90 -4.65
N TRP A 124 -11.36 14.55 -5.35
CA TRP A 124 -10.90 15.32 -6.50
C TRP A 124 -11.88 15.26 -7.68
N SER A 125 -12.41 14.06 -7.98
CA SER A 125 -13.45 13.91 -9.02
C SER A 125 -14.71 14.72 -8.69
N SER A 126 -15.05 14.88 -7.41
CA SER A 126 -16.22 15.66 -6.97
C SER A 126 -15.97 17.17 -7.02
N GLY A 127 -14.72 17.60 -6.82
CA GLY A 127 -14.30 18.99 -6.94
C GLY A 127 -14.39 19.53 -8.37
N GLU A 128 -14.18 18.68 -9.38
CA GLU A 128 -14.30 19.05 -10.79
C GLU A 128 -15.76 19.23 -11.26
N ALA A 129 -16.73 18.60 -10.57
CA ALA A 129 -18.15 18.62 -10.92
C ALA A 129 -18.92 19.89 -10.47
N ARG A 130 -18.20 20.94 -10.04
CA ARG A 130 -18.84 22.14 -9.50
C ARG A 130 -18.29 23.40 -10.17
N GLN A 131 -19.22 24.17 -10.76
CA GLN A 131 -19.10 25.54 -11.29
C GLN A 131 -18.62 26.59 -10.25
N VAL A 132 -17.79 26.19 -9.28
CA VAL A 132 -17.34 26.97 -8.12
C VAL A 132 -15.81 27.15 -8.17
N LYS A 133 -15.30 27.55 -9.34
CA LYS A 133 -14.00 28.26 -9.39
C LYS A 133 -14.05 29.63 -8.69
N ASN A 134 -15.24 30.08 -8.25
CA ASN A 134 -15.46 31.40 -7.64
C ASN A 134 -15.48 31.45 -6.09
N ILE A 135 -15.43 30.33 -5.35
CA ILE A 135 -15.43 30.37 -3.87
C ILE A 135 -14.21 29.66 -3.24
N VAL A 136 -13.61 28.67 -3.90
CA VAL A 136 -12.37 28.04 -3.42
C VAL A 136 -11.22 28.47 -4.32
N PRO A 137 -10.45 29.52 -3.97
CA PRO A 137 -9.28 29.89 -4.74
C PRO A 137 -8.30 28.72 -4.83
N GLN A 138 -7.67 28.59 -6.00
CA GLN A 138 -6.61 27.61 -6.35
C GLN A 138 -5.48 27.49 -5.32
N LYS A 139 -5.40 28.44 -4.38
CA LYS A 139 -4.50 28.48 -3.22
C LYS A 139 -4.73 27.32 -2.23
N TYR A 140 -5.93 26.76 -2.14
CA TYR A 140 -6.21 25.63 -1.23
C TYR A 140 -5.77 24.26 -1.78
N CYS A 141 -5.55 24.16 -3.10
CA CYS A 141 -4.98 22.98 -3.75
C CYS A 141 -3.58 22.65 -3.21
N TRP A 142 -2.73 23.68 -3.05
CA TRP A 142 -1.40 23.57 -2.43
C TRP A 142 -1.41 23.36 -0.91
N LEU A 143 -2.47 23.75 -0.23
CA LEU A 143 -2.59 23.58 1.23
C LEU A 143 -2.92 22.15 1.60
N VAL A 144 -3.78 21.48 0.80
CA VAL A 144 -4.02 20.04 0.92
C VAL A 144 -2.73 19.27 0.65
N GLU A 145 -1.98 19.62 -0.40
CA GLU A 145 -0.65 19.09 -0.71
C GLU A 145 0.35 19.21 0.45
N LEU A 146 0.46 20.39 1.07
CA LEU A 146 1.40 20.65 2.17
C LEU A 146 1.01 19.93 3.48
N PHE A 147 -0.30 19.85 3.77
CA PHE A 147 -0.82 19.11 4.93
C PHE A 147 -0.65 17.59 4.73
N PHE A 148 -0.85 17.11 3.49
CA PHE A 148 -0.60 15.73 3.11
C PHE A 148 0.89 15.39 3.16
N LEU A 149 1.79 16.24 2.67
CA LEU A 149 3.23 15.99 2.73
C LEU A 149 3.70 15.84 4.19
N ARG A 150 3.19 16.67 5.10
CA ARG A 150 3.44 16.56 6.54
C ARG A 150 2.88 15.28 7.15
N PHE A 151 1.69 14.85 6.74
CA PHE A 151 1.09 13.59 7.17
C PHE A 151 1.85 12.38 6.63
N ILE A 152 2.24 12.39 5.34
CA ILE A 152 3.04 11.39 4.64
C ILE A 152 4.41 11.25 5.30
N VAL A 153 5.12 12.35 5.57
CA VAL A 153 6.42 12.33 6.26
C VAL A 153 6.28 11.74 7.66
N LYS A 154 5.21 12.07 8.40
CA LYS A 154 4.90 11.45 9.69
C LYS A 154 4.60 9.95 9.56
N LEU A 155 3.88 9.54 8.51
CA LEU A 155 3.50 8.15 8.27
C LEU A 155 4.70 7.29 7.80
N LEU A 156 5.57 7.84 6.94
CA LEU A 156 6.85 7.26 6.54
C LEU A 156 7.80 7.16 7.74
N LEU A 157 7.89 8.19 8.58
CA LEU A 157 8.62 8.13 9.85
C LEU A 157 8.05 7.06 10.79
N LEU A 158 6.73 6.93 10.91
CA LEU A 158 6.08 5.86 11.67
C LEU A 158 6.40 4.46 11.11
N SER A 159 6.48 4.31 9.78
CA SER A 159 6.90 3.05 9.15
C SER A 159 8.36 2.72 9.46
N HIS A 160 9.25 3.72 9.49
CA HIS A 160 10.66 3.57 9.82
C HIS A 160 10.87 3.29 11.32
N VAL A 161 10.08 3.94 12.20
CA VAL A 161 10.08 3.74 13.65
C VAL A 161 9.53 2.36 14.03
N THR A 162 8.44 1.91 13.41
CA THR A 162 7.91 0.54 13.64
C THR A 162 8.85 -0.55 13.12
N CYS A 163 9.61 -0.29 12.06
CA CYS A 163 10.68 -1.19 11.60
C CYS A 163 11.87 -1.25 12.58
N LYS A 164 12.15 -0.15 13.31
CA LYS A 164 13.21 -0.10 14.33
C LYS A 164 12.78 -0.73 15.66
N LEU A 165 11.53 -0.53 16.09
CA LEU A 165 10.98 -1.17 17.31
C LEU A 165 10.81 -2.68 17.18
N GLY A 166 10.53 -3.20 15.98
CA GLY A 166 10.49 -4.64 15.72
C GLY A 166 11.85 -5.34 15.81
N ALA A 167 12.96 -4.60 15.65
CA ALA A 167 14.32 -5.13 15.81
C ALA A 167 14.78 -5.12 17.27
N THR A 168 14.29 -4.19 18.10
CA THR A 168 14.65 -4.09 19.52
C THR A 168 13.82 -4.99 20.44
N GLY A 169 12.64 -5.46 20.00
CA GLY A 169 11.82 -6.41 20.77
C GLY A 169 12.40 -7.82 20.89
N HIS A 170 13.36 -8.19 20.04
CA HIS A 170 13.99 -9.52 20.04
C HIS A 170 15.24 -9.63 20.94
N GLN A 171 15.67 -8.53 21.58
CA GLN A 171 16.80 -8.51 22.52
C GLN A 171 16.39 -8.56 24.00
N PHE A 172 15.09 -8.51 24.32
CA PHE A 172 14.61 -8.41 25.71
C PHE A 172 13.96 -9.72 26.23
N SER A 173 14.46 -10.87 25.81
CA SER A 173 14.01 -12.17 26.33
C SER A 173 15.12 -13.23 26.33
N TRP A 174 16.28 -12.92 26.92
CA TRP A 174 17.26 -13.94 27.35
C TRP A 174 18.13 -13.40 28.51
N GLY A 175 17.48 -13.03 29.61
CA GLY A 175 18.16 -12.51 30.81
C GLY A 175 17.38 -12.74 32.09
N GLN A 176 16.76 -13.91 32.23
CA GLN A 176 16.24 -14.42 33.52
C GLN A 176 16.34 -15.95 33.51
N ARG A 177 17.57 -16.40 33.71
CA ARG A 177 17.87 -17.70 34.30
C ARG A 177 19.20 -17.49 35.01
N ASP A 178 19.09 -17.15 36.30
CA ASP A 178 19.88 -17.61 37.45
C ASP A 178 19.33 -16.92 38.71
#